data_AF-C8N6I0-F1
#
_entry.id   AF-C8N6I0-F1
#
_cell.length_a   1.000
_cell.length_b   1.000
_cell.length_c   1.000
_cell.angle_alpha   90.00
_cell.angle_beta   90.00
_cell.angle_gamma   90.00
#
_symmetry.space_group_name_H-M   'P 1'
#
loop_
_entity.id
_entity.type
_entity.pdbx_description
1 polymer ?
#
loop_
_entity_poly.entity_id
_entity_poly.type
_entity_poly.pdbx_seq_one_letter_code
_entity_poly.pdbx_strand_id
1 'polypeptide(L)' 'MSASSAKVFLSGDVTAAFALKGIGVTAGAKAAIEAAGGSISE' A
#
# COMPACT_ATOMS: atom_id res chain seq x y z
N MET A 1 10.38 -15.51 -15.72
CA MET A 1 9.12 -15.83 -15.03
C MET A 1 8.88 -14.71 -14.02
N SER A 2 8.27 -13.60 -14.44
CA SER A 2 8.10 -12.42 -13.57
C SER A 2 6.75 -12.47 -12.89
N ALA A 3 6.72 -12.94 -11.65
CA ALA A 3 5.56 -12.73 -10.78
C ALA A 3 5.57 -11.26 -10.37
N SER A 4 4.67 -10.41 -10.86
CA SER A 4 4.76 -8.98 -10.49
C SER A 4 3.44 -8.24 -10.38
N SER A 5 2.33 -8.94 -10.13
CA SER A 5 1.14 -8.31 -9.59
C SER A 5 1.16 -8.41 -8.06
N ALA A 6 1.58 -7.34 -7.40
CA ALA A 6 1.47 -7.18 -5.96
C ALA A 6 0.10 -6.59 -5.62
N LYS A 7 -0.54 -7.10 -4.55
CA LYS A 7 -1.76 -6.55 -3.99
C LYS A 7 -1.49 -6.19 -2.54
N VAL A 8 -1.71 -4.94 -2.17
CA VAL A 8 -1.38 -4.43 -0.84
C VAL A 8 -2.62 -4.50 0.02
N PHE A 9 -2.52 -5.20 1.15
CA PHE A 9 -3.57 -5.39 2.13
C PHE A 9 -3.08 -5.01 3.53
N LEU A 10 -4.03 -4.66 4.41
CA LEU A 10 -3.73 -4.29 5.78
C LEU A 10 -3.15 -5.51 6.49
N SER A 11 -1.91 -5.44 6.93
CA SER A 11 -1.26 -6.46 7.75
C SER A 11 -0.61 -5.77 8.94
N GLY A 12 -1.35 -5.73 10.06
CA GLY A 12 -0.93 -5.02 11.26
C GLY A 12 -0.79 -3.51 11.05
N ASP A 13 0.21 -2.93 11.72
CA ASP A 13 0.46 -1.49 11.74
C ASP A 13 1.46 -1.07 10.67
N VAL A 14 1.05 -0.14 9.80
CA VAL A 14 1.96 0.53 8.87
C VAL A 14 2.59 1.71 9.62
N THR A 15 3.83 1.55 10.06
CA THR A 15 4.59 2.59 10.79
C THR A 15 5.49 3.42 9.88
N ALA A 16 5.59 3.05 8.61
CA ALA A 16 6.48 3.70 7.65
C ALA A 16 5.68 4.29 6.48
N ALA A 17 6.02 5.53 6.13
CA ALA A 17 5.47 6.23 4.97
C ALA A 17 6.03 5.61 3.68
N PHE A 18 5.21 4.84 2.97
CA PHE A 18 5.56 4.30 1.66
C PHE A 18 4.84 5.04 0.55
N ALA A 19 5.58 5.39 -0.51
CA ALA A 19 5.03 5.92 -1.75
C ALA A 19 4.90 4.78 -2.77
N LEU A 20 3.68 4.25 -2.95
CA LEU A 20 3.41 3.14 -3.84
C LEU A 20 2.80 3.66 -5.15
N LYS A 21 3.36 3.22 -6.29
CA LYS A 21 2.92 3.60 -7.64
C LYS A 21 2.52 2.39 -8.48
N GLY A 22 1.34 2.40 -9.09
CA GLY A 22 0.88 1.32 -9.99
C GLY A 22 0.57 -0.01 -9.30
N ILE A 23 0.14 0.03 -8.04
CA ILE A 23 -0.15 -1.17 -7.23
C ILE A 23 -1.60 -1.13 -6.74
N GLY A 24 -2.32 -2.26 -6.86
CA GLY A 24 -3.68 -2.38 -6.33
C GLY A 24 -3.67 -2.47 -4.81
N VAL A 25 -4.22 -1.45 -4.15
CA VAL A 25 -4.29 -1.37 -2.68
C VAL A 25 -5.72 -1.59 -2.20
N THR A 26 -5.91 -2.39 -1.14
CA THR A 26 -7.24 -2.57 -0.53
C THR A 26 -7.65 -1.37 0.31
N ALA A 27 -8.96 -1.22 0.55
CA ALA A 27 -9.50 -0.07 1.27
C ALA A 27 -8.96 0.10 2.71
N GLY A 28 -8.61 -1.01 3.38
CA GLY A 28 -7.97 -0.96 4.70
C GLY A 28 -6.50 -0.58 4.62
N ALA A 29 -5.78 -1.07 3.61
CA ALA A 29 -4.37 -0.75 3.43
C ALA A 29 -4.14 0.72 3.06
N LYS A 30 -4.96 1.29 2.17
CA LYS A 30 -4.84 2.72 1.83
C LYS A 30 -5.01 3.61 3.05
N ALA A 31 -6.00 3.31 3.89
CA ALA A 31 -6.26 4.07 5.11
C ALA A 31 -5.07 3.99 6.08
N ALA A 32 -4.45 2.82 6.24
CA ALA A 32 -3.25 2.68 7.06
C ALA A 32 -2.03 3.38 6.45
N ILE A 33 -1.85 3.33 5.14
CA ILE A 33 -0.73 3.99 4.45
C ILE A 33 -0.88 5.51 4.51
N GLU A 34 -2.08 6.04 4.28
CA GLU A 34 -2.38 7.48 4.43
C GLU A 34 -2.22 7.93 5.89
N ALA A 35 -2.68 7.13 6.86
CA ALA A 35 -2.48 7.41 8.28
C ALA A 35 -1.00 7.37 8.69
N ALA A 36 -0.19 6.54 8.03
CA ALA A 36 1.26 6.50 8.21
C ALA A 36 2.01 7.63 7.48
N GLY A 37 1.31 8.52 6.77
CA GLY A 37 1.89 9.61 5.97
C GLY A 37 2.48 9.16 4.63
N GLY A 38 2.12 7.95 4.17
CA GLY A 38 2.44 7.44 2.84
C GLY A 38 1.52 7.99 1.76
N SER A 39 1.78 7.64 0.51
CA SER A 39 0.98 8.09 -0.64
C SER A 39 0.84 6.98 -1.66
N ILE A 40 -0.38 6.78 -2.16
CA ILE A 40 -0.66 5.78 -3.18
C ILE A 40 -1.06 6.53 -4.44
N SER A 41 -0.34 6.28 -5.52
CA SER A 41 -0.64 6.79 -6.84
C SER A 41 -0.90 5.59 -7.74
N GLU A 42 -2.09 5.50 -8.32
CA GLU A 42 -2.41 4.46 -9.30
C GLU A 42 -1.63 4.65 -10.60
#